data_AF-A0A5E4IF17-F1
#
_entry.id   AF-A0A5E4IF17-F1
#
_cell.length_a   1.000
_cell.length_b   1.000
_cell.length_c   1.000
_cell.angle_alpha   90.00
_cell.angle_beta   90.00
_cell.angle_gamma   90.00
#
_symmetry.space_group_name_H-M   'P 1'
#
loop_
_entity.id
_entity.type
_entity.pdbx_description
1 polymer ?
#
loop_
_entity_poly.entity_id
_entity_poly.type
_entity_poly.pdbx_seq_one_letter_code
_entity_poly.pdbx_strand_id
1 'polypeptide(L)'
;MQHNKGEPAREQPILTLIQQIKDGLVASDTVDKDLRQQCVEVLLGEGCSLATMAQIFKKCEKTIRRDIEEIRDRNAISPNIDLAKKLIGELLMYARIHRDYLMRLSRTRDVSVYERAQSEYYAHRVEMELVEKLQTLGYLPLKPKTIVGDFTHNMNVNDEKSIDDLKTQLVEIEKLAVDQGGLAPNLEIEVKRLKKRIEQVEIEKDILKISEQQKKESEND
;
A
#
# COMPACT_ATOMS: atom_id res chain seq x y z
N MET A 1 57.47 -14.95 29.30
CA MET A 1 56.14 -14.97 28.66
C MET A 1 56.09 -13.77 27.74
N GLN A 2 56.15 -14.00 26.43
CA GLN A 2 56.30 -12.94 25.42
C GLN A 2 54.97 -12.20 25.25
N HIS A 3 55.02 -10.87 25.34
CA HIS A 3 53.93 -9.99 24.94
C HIS A 3 53.75 -10.08 23.43
N ASN A 4 52.63 -10.65 22.99
CA ASN A 4 52.26 -10.64 21.59
C ASN A 4 51.70 -9.25 21.25
N LYS A 5 52.50 -8.44 20.56
CA LYS A 5 52.11 -7.12 20.05
C LYS A 5 51.33 -7.30 18.76
N GLY A 6 50.05 -6.91 18.80
CA GLY A 6 49.36 -6.20 17.72
C GLY A 6 49.12 -6.96 16.41
N GLU A 7 48.15 -7.86 16.41
CA GLU A 7 47.31 -8.04 15.21
C GLU A 7 46.10 -7.10 15.33
N PRO A 8 45.74 -6.37 14.26
CA PRO A 8 44.60 -5.46 14.32
C PRO A 8 43.34 -6.28 14.55
N ALA A 9 42.60 -5.96 15.61
CA ALA A 9 41.34 -6.58 16.02
C ALA A 9 40.19 -6.49 14.99
N ARG A 10 40.48 -6.19 13.71
CA ARG A 10 39.53 -5.87 12.65
C ARG A 10 38.97 -7.08 11.91
N GLU A 11 39.58 -8.26 12.03
CA GLU A 11 39.14 -9.47 11.29
C GLU A 11 38.45 -10.54 12.14
N GLN A 12 38.32 -10.35 13.45
CA GLN A 12 37.69 -11.34 14.31
C GLN A 12 36.17 -11.14 14.44
N PRO A 13 35.37 -12.23 14.57
CA PRO A 13 33.94 -12.13 14.84
C PRO A 13 33.67 -11.31 16.11
N ILE A 14 32.67 -10.42 16.05
CA ILE A 14 32.34 -9.48 17.14
C ILE A 14 32.02 -10.19 18.46
N LEU A 15 31.35 -11.36 18.40
CA LEU A 15 31.07 -12.17 19.58
C LEU A 15 32.35 -12.68 20.25
N THR A 16 33.35 -13.07 19.46
CA THR A 16 34.66 -13.50 19.97
C THR A 16 35.38 -12.35 20.65
N LEU A 17 35.35 -11.16 20.05
CA LEU A 17 35.92 -9.95 20.65
C LEU A 17 35.23 -9.59 21.97
N ILE A 18 33.89 -9.63 22.04
CA ILE A 18 33.13 -9.40 23.28
C ILE A 18 33.58 -10.36 24.38
N GLN A 19 33.73 -11.65 24.06
CA GLN A 19 34.16 -12.66 25.00
C GLN A 19 35.60 -12.40 25.49
N GLN A 20 36.52 -12.09 24.58
CA GLN A 20 37.90 -11.75 24.93
C GLN A 20 38.01 -10.49 25.82
N ILE A 21 37.14 -9.49 25.63
CA ILE A 21 37.08 -8.31 26.49
C ILE A 21 36.59 -8.70 27.89
N LYS A 22 35.52 -9.52 27.97
CA LYS A 22 34.98 -10.03 29.25
C LYS A 22 36.02 -10.86 30.02
N ASP A 23 36.79 -11.67 29.31
CA ASP A 23 37.85 -12.53 29.87
C ASP A 23 39.15 -11.75 30.17
N GLY A 24 39.22 -10.47 29.82
CA GLY A 24 40.39 -9.62 30.03
C GLY A 24 41.58 -9.93 29.10
N LEU A 25 41.37 -10.75 28.07
CA LEU A 25 42.35 -11.07 27.04
C LEU A 25 42.61 -9.89 26.10
N VAL A 26 41.58 -9.07 25.85
CA VAL A 26 41.68 -7.81 25.11
C VAL A 26 41.36 -6.66 26.06
N ALA A 27 42.26 -5.69 26.11
CA ALA A 27 42.07 -4.50 26.92
C ALA A 27 41.01 -3.59 26.27
N SER A 28 39.97 -3.22 27.02
CA SER A 28 38.81 -2.50 26.48
C SER A 28 39.12 -1.09 25.96
N ASP A 29 40.23 -0.51 26.38
CA ASP A 29 40.77 0.77 25.93
C ASP A 29 41.44 0.70 24.55
N THR A 30 41.87 -0.50 24.13
CA THR A 30 42.45 -0.74 22.80
C THR A 30 41.40 -0.90 21.70
N VAL A 31 40.13 -1.05 22.07
CA VAL A 31 39.00 -1.15 21.14
C VAL A 31 38.65 0.24 20.62
N ASP A 32 38.76 0.43 19.31
CA ASP A 32 38.40 1.68 18.67
C ASP A 32 36.89 1.95 18.75
N LYS A 33 36.47 3.16 18.38
CA LYS A 33 35.08 3.57 18.48
C LYS A 33 34.16 2.66 17.66
N ASP A 34 34.55 2.34 16.44
CA ASP A 34 33.71 1.59 15.50
C ASP A 34 33.52 0.14 15.95
N LEU A 35 34.58 -0.56 16.36
CA LEU A 35 34.45 -1.90 16.92
C LEU A 35 33.66 -1.89 18.23
N ARG A 36 33.87 -0.89 19.09
CA ARG A 36 33.09 -0.76 20.32
C ARG A 36 31.59 -0.61 20.01
N GLN A 37 31.23 0.20 19.02
CA GLN A 37 29.83 0.36 18.60
C GLN A 37 29.22 -0.95 18.08
N GLN A 38 29.97 -1.72 17.28
CA GLN A 38 29.51 -3.03 16.83
C GLN A 38 29.28 -3.99 18.01
N CYS A 39 30.19 -4.01 18.99
CA CYS A 39 29.99 -4.80 20.20
C CYS A 39 28.79 -4.31 21.04
N VAL A 40 28.61 -2.99 21.18
CA VAL A 40 27.46 -2.39 21.89
C VAL A 40 26.15 -2.75 21.20
N GLU A 41 26.09 -2.74 19.87
CA GLU A 41 24.91 -3.12 19.10
C GLU A 41 24.50 -4.58 19.34
N VAL A 42 25.46 -5.51 19.36
CA VAL A 42 25.21 -6.92 19.70
C VAL A 42 24.73 -7.06 21.15
N LEU A 43 25.42 -6.43 22.11
CA LEU A 43 25.03 -6.49 23.52
C LEU A 43 23.65 -5.88 23.78
N LEU A 44 23.28 -4.83 23.04
CA LEU A 44 21.95 -4.24 23.10
C LEU A 44 20.88 -5.22 22.59
N GLY A 45 21.17 -5.95 21.52
CA GLY A 45 20.31 -7.03 20.99
C GLY A 45 20.13 -8.19 21.96
N GLU A 46 21.15 -8.49 22.78
CA GLU A 46 21.09 -9.48 23.87
C GLU A 46 20.36 -8.97 25.13
N GLY A 47 19.95 -7.71 25.16
CA GLY A 47 19.26 -7.10 26.31
C GLY A 47 20.19 -6.70 27.47
N CYS A 48 21.49 -6.53 27.23
CA CYS A 48 22.42 -6.06 28.25
C CYS A 48 22.10 -4.64 28.70
N SER A 49 22.25 -4.35 30.01
CA SER A 49 22.01 -3.02 30.55
C SER A 49 23.14 -2.04 30.21
N LEU A 50 22.82 -0.73 30.22
CA LEU A 50 23.80 0.36 30.09
C LEU A 50 24.97 0.24 31.08
N ALA A 51 24.66 -0.05 32.35
CA ALA A 51 25.66 -0.20 33.40
C ALA A 51 26.58 -1.41 33.14
N THR A 52 26.02 -2.54 32.69
CA THR A 52 26.78 -3.74 32.34
C THR A 52 27.72 -3.46 31.16
N MET A 53 27.23 -2.80 30.12
CA MET A 53 28.08 -2.42 28.97
C MET A 53 29.18 -1.45 29.39
N ALA A 54 28.86 -0.45 30.23
CA ALA A 54 29.83 0.50 30.78
C ALA A 54 30.96 -0.23 31.55
N GLN A 55 30.61 -1.23 32.36
CA GLN A 55 31.56 -2.08 33.07
C GLN A 55 32.44 -2.91 32.11
N ILE A 56 31.83 -3.59 31.12
CA ILE A 56 32.55 -4.41 30.12
C ILE A 56 33.61 -3.57 29.40
N PHE A 57 33.25 -2.37 28.93
CA PHE A 57 34.17 -1.51 28.18
C PHE A 57 35.06 -0.62 29.07
N LYS A 58 34.88 -0.66 30.40
CA LYS A 58 35.52 0.27 31.36
C LYS A 58 35.33 1.74 30.93
N LYS A 59 34.12 2.10 30.50
CA LYS A 59 33.71 3.46 30.12
C LYS A 59 32.58 3.94 31.01
N CYS A 60 32.35 5.25 31.04
CA CYS A 60 31.18 5.78 31.72
C CYS A 60 29.91 5.51 30.90
N GLU A 61 28.77 5.38 31.57
CA GLU A 61 27.46 5.18 30.91
C GLU A 61 27.13 6.26 29.88
N LYS A 62 27.60 7.50 30.10
CA LYS A 62 27.43 8.60 29.13
C LYS A 62 28.06 8.28 27.76
N THR A 63 29.20 7.58 27.75
CA THR A 63 29.86 7.17 26.50
C THR A 63 29.03 6.10 25.80
N ILE A 64 28.57 5.08 26.53
CA ILE A 64 27.74 4.00 25.98
C ILE A 64 26.40 4.55 25.47
N ARG A 65 25.79 5.50 26.19
CA ARG A 65 24.56 6.15 25.74
C ARG A 65 24.75 6.87 24.40
N ARG A 66 25.86 7.61 24.25
CA ARG A 66 26.21 8.27 22.99
C ARG A 66 26.43 7.25 21.87
N ASP A 67 27.11 6.14 22.14
CA ASP A 67 27.28 5.07 21.15
C ASP A 67 25.93 4.48 20.72
N ILE A 68 24.99 4.27 21.66
CA ILE A 68 23.63 3.80 21.36
C ILE A 68 22.85 4.82 20.52
N GLU A 69 22.96 6.12 20.82
CA GLU A 69 22.35 7.19 20.01
C GLU A 69 22.88 7.16 18.58
N GLU A 70 24.20 7.09 18.40
CA GLU A 70 24.82 7.03 17.06
C GLU A 70 24.44 5.74 16.29
N ILE A 71 24.31 4.60 16.98
CA ILE A 71 23.80 3.34 16.40
C ILE A 71 22.35 3.50 15.96
N ARG A 72 21.50 4.13 16.78
CA ARG A 72 20.09 4.40 16.45
C ARG A 72 19.96 5.33 15.27
N ASP A 73 20.78 6.39 15.21
CA ASP A 73 20.79 7.33 14.09
C ASP A 73 21.22 6.65 12.79
N ARG A 74 22.24 5.78 12.85
CA ARG A 74 22.68 4.97 11.69
C ARG A 74 21.60 3.99 11.22
N ASN A 75 20.86 3.39 12.15
CA ASN A 75 19.78 2.45 11.87
C ASN A 75 18.43 3.15 11.68
N ALA A 76 18.37 4.48 11.75
CA ALA A 76 17.16 5.24 11.58
C ALA A 76 16.70 5.10 10.13
N ILE A 77 15.52 4.49 9.96
CA ILE A 77 14.90 4.36 8.65
C ILE A 77 14.30 5.71 8.29
N SER A 78 14.84 6.37 7.26
CA SER A 78 14.18 7.53 6.67
C SER A 78 12.98 7.09 5.82
N PRO A 79 11.93 7.92 5.70
CA PRO A 79 10.80 7.61 4.83
C PRO A 79 11.29 7.36 3.40
N ASN A 80 11.21 6.11 2.96
CA ASN A 80 11.63 5.67 1.63
C ASN A 80 10.48 4.90 0.99
N ILE A 81 9.99 5.41 -0.14
CA ILE A 81 8.83 4.86 -0.85
C ILE A 81 9.10 3.44 -1.35
N ASP A 82 10.31 3.16 -1.86
CA ASP A 82 10.64 1.85 -2.40
C ASP A 82 10.82 0.81 -1.29
N LEU A 83 11.38 1.21 -0.14
CA LEU A 83 11.41 0.35 1.04
C LEU A 83 10.00 0.05 1.53
N ALA A 84 9.13 1.05 1.60
CA ALA A 84 7.73 0.86 1.99
C ALA A 84 6.99 -0.11 1.05
N LYS A 85 7.17 0.02 -0.28
CA LYS A 85 6.59 -0.91 -1.26
C LYS A 85 7.07 -2.35 -1.05
N LYS A 86 8.37 -2.55 -0.82
CA LYS A 86 8.95 -3.89 -0.56
C LYS A 86 8.38 -4.50 0.71
N LEU A 87 8.38 -3.75 1.81
CA LEU A 87 7.84 -4.20 3.10
C LEU A 87 6.35 -4.55 3.00
N ILE A 88 5.58 -3.78 2.23
CA ILE A 88 4.14 -4.05 2.03
C ILE A 88 3.93 -5.29 1.15
N GLY A 89 4.77 -5.50 0.14
CA GLY A 89 4.78 -6.73 -0.65
C GLY A 89 5.08 -7.96 0.21
N GLU A 90 6.07 -7.87 1.10
CA GLU A 90 6.40 -8.92 2.06
C GLU A 90 5.26 -9.18 3.04
N LEU A 91 4.66 -8.12 3.59
CA LEU A 91 3.50 -8.21 4.48
C LEU A 91 2.33 -8.94 3.80
N LEU A 92 2.01 -8.57 2.56
CA LEU A 92 0.96 -9.21 1.76
C LEU A 92 1.25 -10.70 1.54
N MET A 93 2.50 -11.04 1.21
CA MET A 93 2.93 -12.42 1.03
C MET A 93 2.77 -13.23 2.33
N TYR A 94 3.27 -12.73 3.45
CA TYR A 94 3.18 -13.42 4.74
C TYR A 94 1.75 -13.60 5.21
N ALA A 95 0.91 -12.57 5.08
CA ALA A 95 -0.50 -12.66 5.44
C ALA A 95 -1.23 -13.76 4.64
N ARG A 96 -0.98 -13.85 3.33
CA ARG A 96 -1.54 -14.92 2.47
C ARG A 96 -1.05 -16.30 2.90
N ILE A 97 0.25 -16.46 3.15
CA ILE A 97 0.82 -17.74 3.60
C ILE A 97 0.17 -18.17 4.93
N HIS A 98 0.04 -17.26 5.90
CA HIS A 98 -0.58 -17.55 7.19
C HIS A 98 -2.05 -17.91 7.06
N ARG A 99 -2.81 -17.14 6.28
CA ARG A 99 -4.21 -17.46 5.97
C ARG A 99 -4.34 -18.84 5.35
N ASP A 100 -3.54 -19.16 4.33
CA ASP A 100 -3.61 -20.44 3.64
C ASP A 100 -3.22 -21.60 4.57
N TYR A 101 -2.25 -21.39 5.47
CA TYR A 101 -1.91 -22.36 6.50
C TYR A 101 -3.09 -22.62 7.45
N LEU A 102 -3.75 -21.57 7.96
CA LEU A 102 -4.93 -21.69 8.82
C LEU A 102 -6.10 -22.39 8.09
N MET A 103 -6.31 -22.08 6.81
CA MET A 103 -7.31 -22.77 5.99
C MET A 103 -6.97 -24.24 5.73
N ARG A 104 -5.68 -24.61 5.63
CA ARG A 104 -5.27 -26.02 5.59
C ARG A 104 -5.53 -26.71 6.92
N LEU A 105 -5.20 -26.05 8.04
CA LEU A 105 -5.43 -26.57 9.38
C LEU A 105 -6.91 -26.87 9.62
N SER A 106 -7.81 -25.96 9.23
CA SER A 106 -9.26 -26.16 9.39
C SER A 106 -9.80 -27.37 8.61
N ARG A 107 -9.15 -27.72 7.49
CA ARG A 107 -9.54 -28.83 6.60
C ARG A 107 -8.92 -30.17 6.97
N THR A 108 -8.04 -30.22 7.96
CA THR A 108 -7.44 -31.48 8.43
C THR A 108 -8.49 -32.38 9.09
N ARG A 109 -8.35 -33.70 8.91
CA ARG A 109 -9.34 -34.69 9.36
C ARG A 109 -9.39 -34.84 10.89
N ASP A 110 -8.26 -34.64 11.57
CA ASP A 110 -8.09 -34.91 13.00
C ASP A 110 -8.22 -33.65 13.89
N VAL A 111 -9.06 -32.71 13.48
CA VAL A 111 -9.24 -31.42 14.15
C VAL A 111 -10.66 -31.32 14.69
N SER A 112 -10.80 -30.86 15.94
CA SER A 112 -12.13 -30.70 16.53
C SER A 112 -12.95 -29.64 15.79
N VAL A 113 -14.28 -29.71 15.91
CA VAL A 113 -15.18 -28.70 15.32
C VAL A 113 -14.85 -27.29 15.82
N TYR A 114 -14.45 -27.18 17.09
CA TYR A 114 -14.04 -25.92 17.71
C TYR A 114 -12.76 -25.36 17.08
N GLU A 115 -11.70 -26.15 16.99
CA GLU A 115 -10.43 -25.73 16.38
C GLU A 115 -10.58 -25.41 14.88
N ARG A 116 -11.47 -26.11 14.18
CA ARG A 116 -11.83 -25.80 12.78
C ARG A 116 -12.45 -24.41 12.67
N ALA A 117 -13.49 -24.14 13.47
CA ALA A 117 -14.15 -22.84 13.49
C ALA A 117 -13.18 -21.71 13.88
N GLN A 118 -12.31 -21.96 14.87
CA GLN A 118 -11.30 -21.00 15.30
C GLN A 118 -10.26 -20.72 14.21
N SER A 119 -9.79 -21.75 13.50
CA SER A 119 -8.85 -21.62 12.40
C SER A 119 -9.43 -20.80 11.24
N GLU A 120 -10.70 -21.05 10.88
CA GLU A 120 -11.40 -20.28 9.85
C GLU A 120 -11.62 -18.82 10.27
N TYR A 121 -12.01 -18.61 11.53
CA TYR A 121 -12.16 -17.27 12.08
C TYR A 121 -10.84 -16.48 12.02
N TYR A 122 -9.72 -17.07 12.43
CA TYR A 122 -8.43 -16.39 12.35
C TYR A 122 -7.96 -16.19 10.91
N ALA A 123 -8.22 -17.13 10.00
CA ALA A 123 -7.92 -16.95 8.59
C ALA A 123 -8.67 -15.75 8.00
N HIS A 124 -9.96 -15.62 8.34
CA HIS A 124 -10.77 -14.47 7.96
C HIS A 124 -10.27 -13.17 8.60
N ARG A 125 -9.91 -13.21 9.89
CA ARG A 125 -9.41 -12.04 10.62
C ARG A 125 -8.12 -11.50 10.02
N VAL A 126 -7.15 -12.36 9.68
CA VAL A 126 -5.90 -11.98 9.01
C VAL A 126 -6.18 -11.28 7.69
N GLU A 127 -7.13 -11.78 6.90
CA GLU A 127 -7.52 -11.16 5.63
C GLU A 127 -8.14 -9.77 5.85
N MET A 128 -9.06 -9.64 6.80
CA MET A 128 -9.72 -8.37 7.11
C MET A 128 -8.74 -7.32 7.65
N GLU A 129 -7.89 -7.69 8.61
CA GLU A 129 -6.85 -6.80 9.15
C GLU A 129 -5.89 -6.35 8.05
N LEU A 130 -5.49 -7.25 7.14
CA LEU A 130 -4.65 -6.91 6.00
C LEU A 130 -5.33 -5.87 5.09
N VAL A 131 -6.59 -6.09 4.73
CA VAL A 131 -7.36 -5.14 3.89
C VAL A 131 -7.44 -3.77 4.56
N GLU A 132 -7.77 -3.71 5.85
CA GLU A 132 -7.83 -2.46 6.61
C GLU A 132 -6.49 -1.72 6.64
N LYS A 133 -5.38 -2.45 6.83
CA LYS A 133 -4.03 -1.85 6.79
C LYS A 133 -3.70 -1.34 5.40
N LEU A 134 -4.00 -2.09 4.34
CA LEU A 134 -3.78 -1.65 2.97
C LEU A 134 -4.63 -0.41 2.63
N GLN A 135 -5.86 -0.32 3.13
CA GLN A 135 -6.68 0.89 2.99
C GLN A 135 -6.09 2.08 3.74
N THR A 136 -5.68 1.89 5.00
CA THR A 136 -5.09 2.94 5.84
C THR A 136 -3.77 3.46 5.26
N LEU A 137 -2.99 2.59 4.64
CA LEU A 137 -1.74 2.92 3.94
C LEU A 137 -1.99 3.51 2.54
N GLY A 138 -3.25 3.60 2.08
CA GLY A 138 -3.62 4.20 0.79
C GLY A 138 -3.47 3.28 -0.43
N TYR A 139 -3.24 1.98 -0.24
CA TYR A 139 -3.09 1.00 -1.32
C TYR A 139 -4.43 0.46 -1.82
N LEU A 140 -5.45 0.43 -0.95
CA LEU A 140 -6.82 0.05 -1.30
C LEU A 140 -7.77 1.23 -1.06
N PRO A 141 -8.84 1.36 -1.85
CA PRO A 141 -9.81 2.43 -1.65
C PRO A 141 -10.65 2.17 -0.39
N LEU A 142 -10.81 3.21 0.46
CA LEU A 142 -11.64 3.17 1.68
C LEU A 142 -13.15 3.13 1.36
N LYS A 143 -13.55 3.80 0.29
CA LYS A 143 -14.89 3.73 -0.26
C LYS A 143 -14.78 3.02 -1.60
N PRO A 144 -15.68 2.09 -1.95
CA PRO A 144 -15.77 1.64 -3.33
C PRO A 144 -15.84 2.90 -4.20
N LYS A 145 -14.85 3.08 -5.09
CA LYS A 145 -15.10 3.91 -6.25
C LYS A 145 -16.34 3.27 -6.87
N THR A 146 -17.36 4.08 -7.20
CA THR A 146 -18.56 3.62 -7.89
C THR A 146 -18.15 2.48 -8.80
N ILE A 147 -18.69 1.28 -8.55
CA ILE A 147 -18.48 0.15 -9.44
C ILE A 147 -19.17 0.60 -10.72
N VAL A 148 -18.47 1.33 -11.57
CA VAL A 148 -18.66 1.27 -13.00
C VAL A 148 -18.23 -0.14 -13.28
N GLY A 149 -19.16 -1.08 -13.08
CA GLY A 149 -18.99 -2.40 -13.62
C GLY A 149 -18.76 -2.14 -15.09
N ASP A 150 -17.59 -2.55 -15.57
CA ASP A 150 -17.41 -2.89 -16.96
C ASP A 150 -18.37 -4.07 -17.23
N PHE A 151 -19.67 -3.77 -17.27
CA PHE A 151 -20.62 -4.48 -18.11
C PHE A 151 -20.41 -3.96 -19.55
N THR A 152 -19.16 -3.90 -19.99
CA THR A 152 -18.79 -3.70 -21.38
C THR A 152 -18.80 -5.06 -22.07
N HIS A 153 -19.99 -5.63 -22.20
CA HIS A 153 -20.26 -6.35 -23.43
C HIS A 153 -20.34 -5.31 -24.55
N ASN A 154 -19.23 -5.12 -25.26
CA ASN A 154 -19.16 -4.52 -26.58
C ASN A 154 -19.94 -3.20 -26.78
N MET A 155 -19.63 -2.15 -26.02
CA MET A 155 -19.85 -0.80 -26.54
C MET A 155 -18.50 -0.18 -26.84
N ASN A 156 -18.14 -0.26 -28.12
CA ASN A 156 -17.00 0.41 -28.71
C ASN A 156 -16.98 1.87 -28.27
N VAL A 157 -15.87 2.31 -27.72
CA VAL A 157 -15.59 3.68 -27.27
C VAL A 157 -15.46 4.67 -28.46
N ASN A 158 -15.78 4.23 -29.68
CA ASN A 158 -15.81 5.04 -30.90
C ASN A 158 -17.21 5.26 -31.50
N ASP A 159 -18.27 4.70 -30.91
CA ASP A 159 -19.62 5.07 -31.31
C ASP A 159 -20.03 6.28 -30.48
N GLU A 160 -19.72 7.48 -30.99
CA GLU A 160 -20.51 8.67 -30.69
C GLU A 160 -21.98 8.26 -30.86
N LYS A 161 -22.69 8.00 -29.75
CA LYS A 161 -24.11 7.69 -29.81
C LYS A 161 -24.76 8.79 -30.64
N SER A 162 -25.40 8.40 -31.75
CA SER A 162 -26.02 9.37 -32.63
C SER A 162 -27.04 10.16 -31.82
N ILE A 163 -27.25 11.43 -32.18
CA ILE A 163 -28.30 12.25 -31.57
C ILE A 163 -29.67 11.52 -31.65
N ASP A 164 -29.85 10.69 -32.68
CA ASP A 164 -31.03 9.82 -32.86
C ASP A 164 -31.14 8.72 -31.79
N ASP A 165 -30.01 8.15 -31.33
CA ASP A 165 -30.00 7.13 -30.26
C ASP A 165 -30.37 7.75 -28.91
N LEU A 166 -29.91 8.99 -28.68
CA LEU A 166 -30.26 9.76 -27.47
C LEU A 166 -31.75 10.14 -27.46
N LYS A 167 -32.33 10.47 -28.62
CA LYS A 167 -33.78 10.71 -28.75
C LYS A 167 -34.59 9.44 -28.47
N THR A 168 -34.17 8.30 -29.02
CA THR A 168 -34.83 7.01 -28.81
C THR A 168 -34.88 6.64 -27.34
N GLN A 169 -33.76 6.76 -26.62
CA GLN A 169 -33.69 6.49 -25.18
C GLN A 169 -34.59 7.43 -24.37
N LEU A 170 -34.70 8.69 -24.78
CA LEU A 170 -35.52 9.67 -24.08
C LEU A 170 -37.03 9.41 -24.28
N VAL A 171 -37.43 8.94 -25.47
CA VAL A 171 -38.79 8.48 -25.75
C VAL A 171 -39.13 7.21 -24.95
N GLU A 172 -38.18 6.30 -24.78
CA GLU A 172 -38.37 5.10 -23.94
C GLU A 172 -38.60 5.46 -22.47
N ILE A 173 -37.85 6.42 -21.94
CA ILE A 173 -38.03 6.94 -20.57
C ILE A 173 -39.42 7.57 -20.40
N GLU A 174 -39.91 8.31 -21.41
CA GLU A 174 -41.26 8.90 -21.38
C GLU A 174 -42.37 7.84 -21.48
N LYS A 175 -42.19 6.79 -22.29
CA LYS A 175 -43.15 5.68 -22.36
C LYS A 175 -43.25 4.94 -21.02
N LEU A 176 -42.11 4.61 -20.42
CA LEU A 176 -42.07 3.96 -19.11
C LEU A 176 -42.70 4.82 -18.02
N ALA A 177 -42.55 6.14 -18.11
CA ALA A 177 -43.21 7.07 -17.21
C ALA A 177 -44.73 7.10 -17.37
N VAL A 178 -45.24 7.06 -18.60
CA VAL A 178 -46.69 7.02 -18.87
C VAL A 178 -47.27 5.69 -18.36
N ASP A 179 -46.57 4.58 -18.56
CA ASP A 179 -46.99 3.26 -18.10
C ASP A 179 -47.01 3.13 -16.56
N GLN A 180 -46.21 3.95 -15.86
CA GLN A 180 -46.11 3.96 -14.40
C GLN A 180 -46.95 5.06 -13.72
N GLY A 181 -47.80 5.78 -14.47
CA GLY A 181 -48.71 6.79 -13.91
C GLY A 181 -48.13 8.20 -13.79
N GLY A 182 -47.02 8.49 -14.49
CA GLY A 182 -46.42 9.82 -14.61
C GLY A 182 -44.99 9.90 -14.08
N LEU A 183 -44.26 10.96 -14.48
CA LEU A 183 -42.94 11.29 -13.92
C LEU A 183 -43.09 12.04 -12.60
N ALA A 184 -42.17 11.77 -11.67
CA ALA A 184 -42.02 12.65 -10.52
C ALA A 184 -41.67 14.08 -10.99
N PRO A 185 -42.16 15.14 -10.32
CA PRO A 185 -41.98 16.53 -10.77
C PRO A 185 -40.51 16.92 -11.05
N ASN A 186 -39.58 16.36 -10.27
CA ASN A 186 -38.15 16.61 -10.43
C ASN A 186 -37.57 15.96 -11.70
N LEU A 187 -38.04 14.77 -12.06
CA LEU A 187 -37.61 14.04 -13.25
C LEU A 187 -38.20 14.66 -14.52
N GLU A 188 -39.42 15.19 -14.46
CA GLU A 188 -40.03 15.90 -15.59
C GLU A 188 -39.24 17.15 -15.98
N ILE A 189 -38.72 17.89 -15.00
CA ILE A 189 -37.83 19.05 -15.22
C ILE A 189 -36.52 18.61 -15.88
N GLU A 190 -35.99 17.47 -15.47
CA GLU A 190 -34.72 16.94 -15.98
C GLU A 190 -34.84 16.43 -17.42
N VAL A 191 -35.93 15.70 -17.72
CA VAL A 191 -36.27 15.26 -19.09
C VAL A 191 -36.47 16.46 -20.02
N LYS A 192 -37.18 17.51 -19.57
CA LYS A 192 -37.34 18.76 -20.34
C LYS A 192 -36.00 19.45 -20.60
N ARG A 193 -35.10 19.46 -19.62
CA ARG A 193 -33.75 20.05 -19.77
C ARG A 193 -32.92 19.25 -20.78
N LEU A 194 -33.00 17.93 -20.75
CA LEU A 194 -32.28 17.06 -21.68
C LEU A 194 -32.79 17.23 -23.12
N LYS A 195 -34.11 17.30 -23.34
CA LYS A 195 -34.71 17.62 -24.65
C LYS A 195 -34.17 18.93 -25.23
N LYS A 196 -34.16 19.99 -24.42
CA LYS A 196 -33.67 21.31 -24.85
C LYS A 196 -32.18 21.28 -25.24
N ARG A 197 -31.36 20.51 -24.54
CA ARG A 197 -29.93 20.36 -24.89
C ARG A 197 -29.74 19.58 -26.19
N ILE A 198 -30.55 18.54 -26.42
CA ILE A 198 -30.52 17.79 -27.68
C ILE A 198 -30.91 18.70 -28.84
N GLU A 199 -31.98 19.48 -28.71
CA GLU A 199 -32.40 20.45 -29.72
C GLU A 199 -31.33 21.51 -30.02
N GLN A 200 -30.63 22.02 -28.99
CA GLN A 200 -29.52 22.97 -29.18
C GLN A 200 -28.38 22.39 -30.02
N VAL A 201 -28.00 21.13 -29.74
CA VAL A 201 -26.93 20.45 -30.48
C VAL A 201 -27.35 20.15 -31.93
N GLU A 202 -28.63 19.89 -32.18
CA GLU A 202 -29.15 19.73 -33.55
C GLU A 202 -29.11 21.04 -34.33
N ILE A 203 -29.52 22.15 -33.71
CA ILE A 203 -29.46 23.48 -34.32
C ILE A 203 -28.00 23.83 -34.66
N GLU A 204 -27.05 23.55 -33.78
CA GLU A 204 -25.62 23.77 -34.05
C GLU A 204 -25.12 22.92 -35.22
N LYS A 205 -25.54 21.65 -35.29
CA LYS A 205 -25.19 20.75 -36.41
C LYS A 205 -25.76 21.24 -37.74
N ASP A 206 -26.98 21.76 -37.74
CA ASP A 206 -27.60 22.29 -38.94
C ASP A 206 -27.02 23.65 -39.36
N ILE A 207 -26.64 24.52 -38.41
CA ILE A 207 -25.87 25.75 -38.69
C ILE A 207 -24.52 25.40 -39.34
N LEU A 208 -23.83 24.36 -38.86
CA LEU A 208 -22.58 23.91 -39.46
C LEU A 208 -22.77 23.39 -40.89
N LYS A 209 -23.81 22.61 -41.15
CA LYS A 209 -24.14 22.15 -42.52
C LYS A 209 -24.45 23.32 -43.46
N ILE A 210 -25.23 24.31 -43.00
CA ILE A 210 -25.58 25.49 -43.80
C ILE A 210 -24.32 26.33 -44.09
N SER A 211 -23.43 26.50 -43.11
CA SER A 211 -22.12 27.15 -43.27
C SER A 211 -21.23 26.43 -44.29
N GLU A 212 -21.16 25.10 -44.24
CA GLU A 212 -20.42 24.30 -45.22
C GLU A 212 -21.02 24.36 -46.62
N GLN A 213 -22.35 24.40 -46.75
CA GLN A 213 -23.03 24.58 -48.02
C GLN A 213 -22.77 25.97 -48.61
N GLN A 214 -22.86 27.04 -47.81
CA GLN A 214 -22.54 28.40 -48.25
C GLN A 214 -21.09 28.53 -48.73
N LYS A 215 -20.14 27.90 -48.04
CA LYS A 215 -18.72 27.88 -48.47
C LYS A 215 -18.54 27.21 -49.82
N LYS A 216 -19.21 26.08 -50.05
CA LYS A 216 -19.16 25.34 -51.32
C LYS A 216 -19.87 26.06 -52.48
N GLU A 217 -20.88 26.86 -52.20
CA GLU A 217 -21.53 27.71 -53.21
C GLU A 217 -20.66 28.92 -53.55
N SER A 218 -20.00 29.54 -52.58
CA SER A 218 -19.06 30.67 -52.82
C SER A 218 -17.74 30.30 -53.50
N GLU A 219 -17.38 29.01 -53.56
CA GLU A 219 -16.21 28.51 -54.30
C GLU A 219 -16.53 28.12 -55.75
N ASN A 220 -17.82 28.09 -56.13
CA ASN A 220 -18.28 27.73 -57.47
C ASN A 220 -18.84 28.92 -58.29
N ASP A 221 -18.83 30.13 -57.73
CA ASP A 221 -19.06 31.42 -58.42
C ASP A 221 -17.74 32.18 -58.61
#